data_AF-G0LKI7-F1
#
_entry.id   AF-G0LKI7-F1
#
_cell.length_a   1.000
_cell.length_b   1.000
_cell.length_c   1.000
_cell.angle_alpha   90.00
_cell.angle_beta   90.00
_cell.angle_gamma   90.00
#
_symmetry.space_group_name_H-M   'P 1'
#
loop_
_entity.id
_entity.type
_entity.pdbx_description
1 polymer ?
#
loop_
_entity_poly.entity_id
_entity_poly.type
_entity_poly.pdbx_seq_one_letter_code
_entity_poly.pdbx_strand_id
1 'polypeptide(L)'
;MSHECDDCGESFNTLTRLRLHDCGDVQSETFSTSSEPNRSDSGYSSPTEERNASVAELDNLLDRFSDGDIDALHCAVVEFESALSAALEEDNSGDTYRDVFWPYHERVSDALNEAARSEGWSFLADVTKAHDPAQDDEIPLVTPAVANAVGRHLIRTRLTDGVKAISVAALEYLDAIAVNAPDTADSAREEVHAYGWGIDHPAHSVTDRLHARTSEDIFSVNPTLEHAFYADQYAAVDLLEELVRDESIDGTLPRVTRDDMPYRRYLLDCVYGLKTDDHWPGMPRYYNWHEEFDYTFELDETVEQRIRELVEETGFGADLPNDWTFRDLGV
;
A
#
# COMPACT_ATOMS: atom_id res chain seq x y z
N MET A 1 23.04 10.73 -0.61
CA MET A 1 23.99 10.37 0.47
C MET A 1 24.76 9.14 -0.01
N SER A 2 25.80 8.68 0.70
CA SER A 2 26.44 7.38 0.40
C SER A 2 25.78 6.31 1.26
N HIS A 3 25.40 5.18 0.66
CA HIS A 3 24.77 4.04 1.34
C HIS A 3 25.77 2.88 1.40
N GLU A 4 25.91 2.17 2.52
CA GLU A 4 26.95 1.13 2.69
C GLU A 4 26.33 -0.28 2.79
N CYS A 5 26.90 -1.32 2.14
CA CYS A 5 26.53 -2.73 2.40
C CYS A 5 27.05 -3.07 3.79
N ASP A 6 26.18 -3.43 4.73
CA ASP A 6 26.60 -3.82 6.08
C ASP A 6 27.45 -5.11 6.07
N ASP A 7 27.32 -5.97 5.05
CA ASP A 7 28.10 -7.20 4.94
C ASP A 7 29.55 -7.00 4.46
N CYS A 8 29.76 -6.08 3.50
CA CYS A 8 31.07 -5.92 2.84
C CYS A 8 31.71 -4.53 3.02
N GLY A 9 30.97 -3.56 3.54
CA GLY A 9 31.42 -2.17 3.70
C GLY A 9 31.53 -1.36 2.41
N GLU A 10 31.02 -1.86 1.27
CA GLU A 10 31.06 -1.13 0.00
C GLU A 10 30.03 0.02 0.01
N SER A 11 30.48 1.23 -0.36
CA SER A 11 29.61 2.40 -0.42
C SER A 11 29.06 2.67 -1.83
N PHE A 12 27.76 2.91 -1.93
CA PHE A 12 26.98 3.18 -3.13
C PHE A 12 26.43 4.60 -3.13
N ASN A 13 26.36 5.21 -4.31
CA ASN A 13 25.82 6.57 -4.47
C ASN A 13 24.30 6.64 -4.59
N THR A 14 23.62 5.47 -4.62
CA THR A 14 22.16 5.36 -4.81
C THR A 14 21.66 4.09 -4.15
N LEU A 15 20.50 4.16 -3.51
CA LEU A 15 19.85 2.99 -2.88
C LEU A 15 19.56 1.85 -3.87
N THR A 16 19.18 2.15 -5.12
CA THR A 16 19.01 1.13 -6.17
C THR A 16 20.26 0.26 -6.37
N ARG A 17 21.45 0.85 -6.28
CA ARG A 17 22.71 0.11 -6.44
C ARG A 17 23.03 -0.75 -5.22
N LEU A 18 22.62 -0.31 -4.03
CA LEU A 18 22.71 -1.12 -2.82
C LEU A 18 21.72 -2.30 -2.89
N ARG A 19 20.46 -2.07 -3.25
CA ARG A 19 19.43 -3.12 -3.44
C ARG A 19 19.88 -4.22 -4.40
N LEU A 20 20.54 -3.85 -5.50
CA LEU A 20 21.01 -4.78 -6.54
C LEU A 20 22.41 -5.37 -6.25
N HIS A 21 23.03 -5.01 -5.13
CA HIS A 21 24.37 -5.46 -4.80
C HIS A 21 24.33 -6.87 -4.20
N ASP A 22 24.94 -7.81 -4.89
CA ASP A 22 25.26 -9.13 -4.36
C ASP A 22 26.64 -9.05 -3.67
N CYS A 23 26.64 -9.10 -2.33
CA CYS A 23 27.82 -9.20 -1.48
C CYS A 23 28.40 -10.64 -1.65
N GLY A 24 28.86 -10.95 -2.87
CA GLY A 24 29.12 -12.33 -3.33
C GLY A 24 29.99 -13.14 -2.39
N ASP A 25 29.46 -14.29 -1.94
CA ASP A 25 30.03 -15.25 -0.97
C ASP A 25 31.30 -14.75 -0.28
N VAL A 26 31.13 -13.84 0.68
CA VAL A 26 32.19 -13.61 1.67
C VAL A 26 32.38 -14.94 2.38
N GLN A 27 33.44 -15.65 1.98
CA GLN A 27 33.78 -16.97 2.47
C GLN A 27 33.63 -17.01 3.99
N SER A 28 32.56 -17.64 4.48
CA SER A 28 32.53 -18.19 5.82
C SER A 28 33.84 -18.95 5.99
N GLU A 29 34.69 -18.47 6.91
CA GLU A 29 36.06 -18.94 7.04
C GLU A 29 36.10 -20.46 6.94
N THR A 30 36.85 -20.94 5.95
CA THR A 30 37.00 -22.36 5.67
C THR A 30 37.62 -23.03 6.90
N PHE A 31 36.80 -23.60 7.77
CA PHE A 31 37.26 -24.51 8.80
C PHE A 31 37.83 -25.75 8.13
N SER A 32 39.16 -25.75 8.04
CA SER A 32 39.93 -26.88 7.54
C SER A 32 39.62 -28.13 8.34
N THR A 33 39.25 -29.16 7.60
CA THR A 33 38.86 -30.49 8.05
C THR A 33 39.98 -31.21 8.80
N SER A 34 39.68 -31.71 9.99
CA SER A 34 40.37 -32.87 10.57
C SER A 34 39.37 -34.00 10.74
N SER A 35 39.53 -35.03 9.92
CA SER A 35 38.66 -36.20 9.85
C SER A 35 38.82 -37.13 11.06
N GLU A 36 37.74 -37.45 11.77
CA GLU A 36 37.49 -38.76 12.38
C GLU A 36 35.98 -39.08 12.33
N PRO A 37 35.59 -40.37 12.17
CA PRO A 37 34.22 -40.73 11.77
C PRO A 37 33.32 -41.12 12.94
N ASN A 38 32.02 -41.04 12.68
CA ASN A 38 30.87 -41.55 13.45
C ASN A 38 30.43 -40.75 14.68
N ARG A 39 29.53 -39.80 14.42
CA ARG A 39 28.25 -39.78 15.13
C ARG A 39 27.18 -39.19 14.23
N SER A 40 26.20 -40.01 13.86
CA SER A 40 24.98 -39.58 13.21
C SER A 40 24.20 -38.71 14.20
N ASP A 41 24.39 -37.40 14.13
CA ASP A 41 23.35 -36.44 14.50
C ASP A 41 22.90 -35.82 13.19
N SER A 42 21.74 -36.27 12.71
CA SER A 42 20.97 -35.52 11.73
C SER A 42 20.54 -34.23 12.43
N GLY A 43 21.34 -33.17 12.27
CA GLY A 43 20.95 -31.80 12.58
C GLY A 43 19.82 -31.40 11.64
N TYR A 44 18.61 -31.85 11.97
CA TYR A 44 17.41 -31.18 11.52
C TYR A 44 17.36 -29.91 12.37
N SER A 45 17.92 -28.82 11.85
CA SER A 45 17.56 -27.49 12.33
C SER A 45 16.03 -27.41 12.25
N SER A 46 15.39 -26.99 13.33
CA SER A 46 13.95 -26.80 13.28
C SER A 46 13.66 -25.71 12.23
N PRO A 47 12.55 -25.80 11.45
CA PRO A 47 12.13 -24.70 10.58
C PRO A 47 12.08 -23.34 11.31
N THR A 48 11.87 -23.37 12.63
CA THR A 48 11.90 -22.19 13.51
C THR A 48 13.29 -21.60 13.73
N GLU A 49 14.36 -22.41 13.73
CA GLU A 49 15.74 -21.94 13.94
C GLU A 49 16.34 -21.35 12.66
N GLU A 50 16.05 -21.94 11.49
CA GLU A 50 16.40 -21.37 10.18
C GLU A 50 15.61 -20.08 9.92
N ARG A 51 14.32 -20.05 10.26
CA ARG A 51 13.48 -18.84 10.22
C ARG A 51 13.98 -17.71 11.11
N ASN A 52 14.44 -18.02 12.33
CA ASN A 52 14.98 -16.97 13.21
C ASN A 52 16.31 -16.42 12.71
N ALA A 53 17.08 -17.21 11.94
CA ALA A 53 18.31 -16.73 11.33
C ALA A 53 18.05 -15.82 10.12
N SER A 54 17.02 -16.11 9.31
CA SER A 54 16.69 -15.33 8.10
C SER A 54 16.12 -13.94 8.36
N VAL A 55 15.66 -13.66 9.59
CA VAL A 55 15.14 -12.33 9.98
C VAL A 55 15.90 -11.68 11.13
N ALA A 56 16.92 -12.34 11.68
CA ALA A 56 17.74 -11.80 12.77
C ALA A 56 18.44 -10.50 12.38
N GLU A 57 18.91 -10.41 11.13
CA GLU A 57 19.55 -9.19 10.63
C GLU A 57 18.52 -8.08 10.44
N LEU A 58 17.33 -8.38 9.90
CA LEU A 58 16.24 -7.43 9.82
C LEU A 58 15.87 -6.84 11.19
N ASP A 59 15.79 -7.68 12.23
CA ASP A 59 15.57 -7.21 13.60
C ASP A 59 16.69 -6.28 14.08
N ASN A 60 17.96 -6.64 13.82
CA ASN A 60 19.11 -5.81 14.21
C ASN A 60 19.07 -4.43 13.53
N LEU A 61 18.77 -4.39 12.24
CA LEU A 61 18.71 -3.16 11.46
C LEU A 61 17.57 -2.24 11.92
N LEU A 62 16.40 -2.81 12.24
CA LEU A 62 15.27 -2.05 12.79
C LEU A 62 15.57 -1.54 14.21
N ASP A 63 16.29 -2.31 15.03
CA ASP A 63 16.73 -1.87 16.35
C ASP A 63 17.78 -0.74 16.26
N ARG A 64 18.75 -0.84 15.35
CA ARG A 64 19.72 0.23 15.06
C ARG A 64 19.03 1.52 14.61
N PHE A 65 18.03 1.41 13.72
CA PHE A 65 17.22 2.56 13.32
C PHE A 65 16.51 3.19 14.53
N SER A 66 15.91 2.36 15.39
CA SER A 66 15.26 2.81 16.63
C SER A 66 16.22 3.52 17.59
N ASP A 67 17.51 3.15 17.55
CA ASP A 67 18.61 3.81 18.29
C ASP A 67 19.15 5.10 17.60
N GLY A 68 18.61 5.47 16.43
CA GLY A 68 18.88 6.71 15.71
C GLY A 68 19.75 6.57 14.45
N ASP A 69 20.05 5.35 14.02
CA ASP A 69 20.79 5.08 12.79
C ASP A 69 19.85 5.09 11.57
N ILE A 70 19.63 6.27 10.97
CA ILE A 70 18.75 6.44 9.81
C ILE A 70 19.21 5.60 8.60
N ASP A 71 20.51 5.43 8.41
CA ASP A 71 21.06 4.68 7.26
C ASP A 71 20.74 3.18 7.38
N ALA A 72 20.63 2.64 8.61
CA ALA A 72 20.25 1.24 8.83
C ALA A 72 18.85 0.90 8.28
N LEU A 73 17.94 1.87 8.18
CA LEU A 73 16.60 1.63 7.62
C LEU A 73 16.64 1.33 6.12
N HIS A 74 17.58 1.91 5.37
CA HIS A 74 17.77 1.57 3.97
C HIS A 74 18.19 0.11 3.80
N CYS A 75 19.09 -0.37 4.65
CA CYS A 75 19.47 -1.79 4.71
C CYS A 75 18.29 -2.67 5.15
N ALA A 76 17.51 -2.23 6.16
CA ALA A 76 16.36 -3.00 6.65
C ALA A 76 15.30 -3.26 5.57
N VAL A 77 15.04 -2.28 4.70
CA VAL A 77 14.09 -2.44 3.58
C VAL A 77 14.60 -3.47 2.57
N VAL A 78 15.90 -3.45 2.26
CA VAL A 78 16.54 -4.43 1.37
C VAL A 78 16.52 -5.82 2.00
N GLU A 79 16.89 -5.93 3.27
CA GLU A 79 16.90 -7.19 4.01
C GLU A 79 15.50 -7.79 4.14
N PHE A 80 14.49 -6.95 4.35
CA PHE A 80 13.10 -7.42 4.36
C PHE A 80 12.67 -7.96 2.99
N GLU A 81 13.00 -7.28 1.89
CA GLU A 81 12.73 -7.80 0.54
C GLU A 81 13.45 -9.13 0.27
N SER A 82 14.71 -9.25 0.68
CA SER A 82 15.49 -10.49 0.59
C SER A 82 14.88 -11.63 1.41
N ALA A 83 14.47 -11.37 2.65
CA ALA A 83 13.82 -12.35 3.51
C ALA A 83 12.47 -12.83 2.95
N LEU A 84 11.68 -11.91 2.38
CA LEU A 84 10.43 -12.25 1.68
C LEU A 84 10.69 -13.11 0.44
N SER A 85 11.75 -12.81 -0.31
CA SER A 85 12.13 -13.57 -1.50
C SER A 85 12.55 -14.99 -1.14
N ALA A 86 13.43 -15.14 -0.14
CA ALA A 86 13.85 -16.44 0.37
C ALA A 86 12.66 -17.27 0.89
N ALA A 87 11.73 -16.63 1.61
CA ALA A 87 10.52 -17.27 2.12
C ALA A 87 9.58 -17.74 1.01
N LEU A 88 9.53 -17.04 -0.13
CA LEU A 88 8.74 -17.42 -1.30
C LEU A 88 9.37 -18.62 -2.05
N GLU A 89 10.70 -18.74 -2.03
CA GLU A 89 11.42 -19.88 -2.62
C GLU A 89 11.31 -21.17 -1.77
N GLU A 90 11.14 -21.03 -0.45
CA GLU A 90 11.06 -22.16 0.48
C GLU A 90 9.80 -23.02 0.28
N ASP A 91 8.65 -22.39 0.03
CA ASP A 91 7.40 -23.10 -0.21
C ASP A 91 6.49 -22.48 -1.29
N ASN A 92 5.69 -23.34 -1.92
CA ASN A 92 4.72 -22.93 -2.93
C ASN A 92 3.32 -22.61 -2.34
N SER A 93 3.11 -22.72 -1.03
CA SER A 93 1.79 -22.40 -0.40
C SER A 93 1.67 -20.91 -0.05
N GLY A 94 2.81 -20.21 0.02
CA GLY A 94 2.92 -18.84 0.48
C GLY A 94 2.82 -18.71 2.00
N ASP A 95 2.86 -19.81 2.75
CA ASP A 95 2.70 -19.75 4.21
C ASP A 95 3.97 -19.21 4.86
N THR A 96 5.16 -19.65 4.42
CA THR A 96 6.43 -19.10 4.88
C THR A 96 6.56 -17.62 4.53
N TYR A 97 6.15 -17.23 3.31
CA TYR A 97 6.05 -15.81 2.94
C TYR A 97 5.17 -15.02 3.92
N ARG A 98 3.96 -15.51 4.23
CA ARG A 98 3.04 -14.82 5.16
C ARG A 98 3.59 -14.75 6.58
N ASP A 99 4.28 -15.80 7.02
CA ASP A 99 4.91 -15.86 8.34
C ASP A 99 6.06 -14.86 8.50
N VAL A 100 6.72 -14.46 7.41
CA VAL A 100 7.70 -13.36 7.40
C VAL A 100 7.00 -12.01 7.18
N PHE A 101 6.06 -11.92 6.24
CA PHE A 101 5.43 -10.66 5.86
C PHE A 101 4.65 -10.01 7.01
N TRP A 102 3.73 -10.73 7.65
CA TRP A 102 2.80 -10.11 8.60
C TRP A 102 3.46 -9.56 9.87
N PRO A 103 4.45 -10.22 10.48
CA PRO A 103 5.13 -9.66 11.66
C PRO A 103 5.94 -8.39 11.38
N TYR A 104 6.40 -8.19 10.13
CA TYR A 104 7.28 -7.08 9.76
C TYR A 104 6.58 -5.97 8.98
N HIS A 105 5.43 -6.23 8.34
CA HIS A 105 4.72 -5.23 7.54
C HIS A 105 4.45 -3.94 8.33
N GLU A 106 3.88 -4.04 9.53
CA GLU A 106 3.63 -2.88 10.40
C GLU A 106 4.95 -2.21 10.84
N ARG A 107 5.92 -2.99 11.33
CA ARG A 107 7.21 -2.47 11.84
C ARG A 107 7.99 -1.70 10.79
N VAL A 108 8.10 -2.24 9.58
CA VAL A 108 8.81 -1.59 8.47
C VAL A 108 8.04 -0.35 7.99
N SER A 109 6.71 -0.42 7.90
CA SER A 109 5.87 0.74 7.53
C SER A 109 5.99 1.87 8.54
N ASP A 110 6.01 1.56 9.84
CA ASP A 110 6.18 2.52 10.93
C ASP A 110 7.56 3.18 10.89
N ALA A 111 8.62 2.39 10.70
CA ALA A 111 9.99 2.90 10.59
C ALA A 111 10.16 3.82 9.38
N LEU A 112 9.64 3.41 8.21
CA LEU A 112 9.60 4.26 7.01
C LEU A 112 8.82 5.56 7.23
N ASN A 113 7.67 5.49 7.90
CA ASN A 113 6.89 6.68 8.24
C ASN A 113 7.61 7.58 9.24
N GLU A 114 8.30 7.03 10.25
CA GLU A 114 9.10 7.80 11.21
C GLU A 114 10.24 8.53 10.50
N ALA A 115 11.01 7.83 9.66
CA ALA A 115 12.07 8.45 8.86
C ALA A 115 11.52 9.54 7.93
N ALA A 116 10.38 9.29 7.27
CA ALA A 116 9.71 10.29 6.43
C ALA A 116 9.23 11.52 7.21
N ARG A 117 8.90 11.37 8.51
CA ARG A 117 8.54 12.50 9.38
C ARG A 117 9.77 13.33 9.80
N SER A 118 10.92 12.69 9.98
CA SER A 118 12.19 13.38 10.30
C SER A 118 12.78 14.07 9.06
N GLU A 119 12.96 13.31 7.99
CA GLU A 119 13.74 13.68 6.81
C GLU A 119 12.87 14.22 5.65
N GLY A 120 11.54 14.11 5.78
CA GLY A 120 10.58 14.56 4.77
C GLY A 120 10.49 13.60 3.56
N TRP A 121 9.80 14.09 2.51
CA TRP A 121 9.58 13.34 1.27
C TRP A 121 10.87 12.83 0.62
N SER A 122 12.00 13.54 0.75
CA SER A 122 13.26 13.15 0.14
C SER A 122 13.71 11.74 0.55
N PHE A 123 13.45 11.32 1.78
CA PHE A 123 13.77 9.96 2.23
C PHE A 123 12.94 8.92 1.48
N LEU A 124 11.60 9.10 1.45
CA LEU A 124 10.72 8.20 0.71
C LEU A 124 11.00 8.21 -0.79
N ALA A 125 11.38 9.35 -1.37
CA ALA A 125 11.71 9.45 -2.79
C ALA A 125 12.88 8.53 -3.20
N ASP A 126 13.89 8.39 -2.34
CA ASP A 126 15.01 7.48 -2.56
C ASP A 126 14.56 6.01 -2.46
N VAL A 127 13.68 5.68 -1.49
CA VAL A 127 13.08 4.35 -1.33
C VAL A 127 12.18 3.98 -2.51
N THR A 128 11.22 4.82 -2.87
CA THR A 128 10.29 4.57 -3.99
C THR A 128 11.02 4.38 -5.32
N LYS A 129 12.14 5.10 -5.52
CA LYS A 129 12.97 4.96 -6.71
C LYS A 129 13.76 3.65 -6.73
N ALA A 130 14.20 3.16 -5.58
CA ALA A 130 14.90 1.89 -5.47
C ALA A 130 13.96 0.70 -5.66
N HIS A 131 12.71 0.82 -5.22
CA HIS A 131 11.66 -0.20 -5.27
C HIS A 131 10.51 0.23 -6.21
N ASP A 132 10.88 0.64 -7.43
CA ASP A 132 9.93 1.14 -8.43
C ASP A 132 9.12 -0.02 -9.05
N PRO A 133 7.78 -0.05 -8.89
CA PRO A 133 6.92 -1.11 -9.40
C PRO A 133 6.78 -1.14 -10.93
N ALA A 134 7.37 -0.18 -11.65
CA ALA A 134 7.33 -0.12 -13.11
C ALA A 134 8.63 -0.54 -13.80
N GLN A 135 9.70 -0.83 -13.05
CA GLN A 135 11.02 -1.11 -13.63
C GLN A 135 11.25 -2.57 -14.04
N ASP A 136 10.67 -3.52 -13.32
CA ASP A 136 10.88 -4.95 -13.50
C ASP A 136 9.57 -5.67 -13.89
N ASP A 137 9.69 -6.94 -14.35
CA ASP A 137 8.53 -7.78 -14.72
C ASP A 137 7.65 -8.14 -13.50
N GLU A 138 8.22 -8.05 -12.29
CA GLU A 138 7.55 -8.34 -11.02
C GLU A 138 7.70 -7.13 -10.09
N ILE A 139 6.62 -6.80 -9.36
CA ILE A 139 6.68 -5.72 -8.36
C ILE A 139 7.58 -6.14 -7.18
N PRO A 140 8.37 -5.23 -6.59
CA PRO A 140 9.18 -5.52 -5.40
C PRO A 140 8.32 -6.07 -4.26
N LEU A 141 8.78 -7.11 -3.55
CA LEU A 141 7.98 -7.75 -2.49
C LEU A 141 7.73 -6.82 -1.29
N VAL A 142 8.61 -5.84 -1.07
CA VAL A 142 8.47 -4.81 -0.03
C VAL A 142 7.45 -3.70 -0.37
N THR A 143 6.89 -3.71 -1.59
CA THR A 143 5.96 -2.68 -2.09
C THR A 143 4.83 -2.34 -1.10
N PRO A 144 4.15 -3.30 -0.42
CA PRO A 144 3.10 -2.95 0.53
C PRO A 144 3.57 -2.00 1.65
N ALA A 145 4.75 -2.24 2.24
CA ALA A 145 5.28 -1.40 3.31
C ALA A 145 5.68 0.01 2.81
N VAL A 146 6.25 0.09 1.61
CA VAL A 146 6.61 1.37 0.99
C VAL A 146 5.36 2.16 0.61
N ALA A 147 4.37 1.51 -0.01
CA ALA A 147 3.09 2.10 -0.37
C ALA A 147 2.34 2.62 0.86
N ASN A 148 2.36 1.85 1.96
CA ASN A 148 1.79 2.25 3.23
C ASN A 148 2.41 3.57 3.71
N ALA A 149 3.74 3.63 3.82
CA ALA A 149 4.44 4.85 4.26
C ALA A 149 4.21 6.06 3.32
N VAL A 150 4.18 5.83 2.01
CA VAL A 150 3.83 6.86 1.01
C VAL A 150 2.40 7.36 1.20
N GLY A 151 1.44 6.46 1.42
CA GLY A 151 0.05 6.80 1.71
C GLY A 151 -0.09 7.63 2.97
N ARG A 152 0.61 7.27 4.06
CA ARG A 152 0.62 8.04 5.31
C ARG A 152 1.18 9.45 5.10
N HIS A 153 2.29 9.56 4.37
CA HIS A 153 2.90 10.84 4.03
C HIS A 153 1.96 11.71 3.17
N LEU A 154 1.28 11.11 2.21
CA LEU A 154 0.35 11.78 1.31
C LEU A 154 -0.87 12.33 2.08
N ILE A 155 -1.52 11.50 2.90
CA ILE A 155 -2.66 11.92 3.75
C ILE A 155 -2.25 13.07 4.66
N ARG A 156 -1.12 12.92 5.36
CA ARG A 156 -0.57 13.95 6.25
C ARG A 156 -0.36 15.26 5.50
N THR A 157 0.31 15.22 4.35
CA THR A 157 0.58 16.40 3.52
C THR A 157 -0.72 17.06 3.04
N ARG A 158 -1.72 16.28 2.61
CA ARG A 158 -3.03 16.82 2.20
C ARG A 158 -3.72 17.54 3.36
N LEU A 159 -3.68 16.98 4.57
CA LEU A 159 -4.31 17.55 5.76
C LEU A 159 -3.58 18.79 6.30
N THR A 160 -2.24 18.82 6.24
CA THR A 160 -1.45 19.91 6.82
C THR A 160 -1.17 21.06 5.84
N ASP A 161 -0.85 20.73 4.59
CA ASP A 161 -0.30 21.68 3.61
C ASP A 161 -1.16 21.81 2.34
N GLY A 162 -2.21 20.98 2.23
CA GLY A 162 -3.13 20.95 1.10
C GLY A 162 -2.60 20.20 -0.11
N VAL A 163 -3.45 19.98 -1.12
CA VAL A 163 -3.10 19.12 -2.27
C VAL A 163 -1.87 19.59 -3.04
N LYS A 164 -1.66 20.90 -3.22
CA LYS A 164 -0.55 21.40 -4.03
C LYS A 164 0.84 21.09 -3.44
N ALA A 165 0.90 20.72 -2.17
CA ALA A 165 2.12 20.31 -1.48
C ALA A 165 2.45 18.82 -1.68
N ILE A 166 1.48 18.01 -2.12
CA ILE A 166 1.70 16.59 -2.39
C ILE A 166 2.72 16.45 -3.52
N SER A 167 3.69 15.57 -3.31
CA SER A 167 4.66 15.24 -4.36
C SER A 167 3.98 14.48 -5.50
N VAL A 168 4.17 14.94 -6.75
CA VAL A 168 3.72 14.21 -7.94
C VAL A 168 4.33 12.81 -7.99
N ALA A 169 5.59 12.66 -7.57
CA ALA A 169 6.26 11.36 -7.54
C ALA A 169 5.61 10.38 -6.54
N ALA A 170 4.98 10.88 -5.46
CA ALA A 170 4.21 10.03 -4.55
C ALA A 170 2.96 9.48 -5.23
N LEU A 171 2.26 10.34 -5.98
CA LEU A 171 1.07 9.96 -6.75
C LEU A 171 1.44 8.99 -7.88
N GLU A 172 2.50 9.27 -8.62
CA GLU A 172 3.01 8.38 -9.68
C GLU A 172 3.41 7.00 -9.13
N TYR A 173 4.01 6.94 -7.94
CA TYR A 173 4.37 5.67 -7.31
C TYR A 173 3.14 4.82 -6.99
N LEU A 174 2.14 5.37 -6.29
CA LEU A 174 0.91 4.64 -5.96
C LEU A 174 0.11 4.25 -7.22
N ASP A 175 0.09 5.13 -8.22
CA ASP A 175 -0.56 4.88 -9.50
C ASP A 175 0.08 3.71 -10.24
N ALA A 176 1.42 3.64 -10.25
CA ALA A 176 2.17 2.56 -10.87
C ALA A 176 1.89 1.20 -10.18
N ILE A 177 1.77 1.16 -8.86
CA ILE A 177 1.36 -0.07 -8.14
C ILE A 177 -0.03 -0.49 -8.59
N ALA A 178 -0.99 0.44 -8.60
CA ALA A 178 -2.37 0.15 -8.96
C ALA A 178 -2.52 -0.35 -10.42
N VAL A 179 -1.60 -0.03 -11.31
CA VAL A 179 -1.57 -0.50 -12.70
C VAL A 179 -0.82 -1.83 -12.86
N ASN A 180 0.31 -2.00 -12.16
CA ASN A 180 1.24 -3.11 -12.42
C ASN A 180 1.08 -4.28 -11.43
N ALA A 181 0.48 -4.07 -10.26
CA ALA A 181 0.36 -5.11 -9.25
C ALA A 181 -0.61 -6.22 -9.71
N PRO A 182 -0.17 -7.49 -9.72
CA PRO A 182 -1.04 -8.60 -10.11
C PRO A 182 -2.20 -8.75 -9.13
N ASP A 183 -3.29 -9.37 -9.58
CA ASP A 183 -4.50 -9.61 -8.75
C ASP A 183 -4.20 -10.44 -7.48
N THR A 184 -3.06 -11.15 -7.43
CA THR A 184 -2.63 -11.91 -6.25
C THR A 184 -1.89 -11.07 -5.21
N ALA A 185 -1.55 -9.82 -5.51
CA ALA A 185 -0.82 -8.91 -4.64
C ALA A 185 -1.77 -8.03 -3.81
N ASP A 186 -2.74 -8.65 -3.12
CA ASP A 186 -3.81 -7.98 -2.38
C ASP A 186 -3.28 -6.87 -1.46
N SER A 187 -2.27 -7.17 -0.64
CA SER A 187 -1.68 -6.18 0.29
C SER A 187 -1.11 -4.96 -0.42
N ALA A 188 -0.48 -5.12 -1.59
CA ALA A 188 0.06 -3.98 -2.33
C ALA A 188 -1.06 -3.13 -2.92
N ARG A 189 -2.10 -3.78 -3.47
CA ARG A 189 -3.25 -3.13 -4.11
C ARG A 189 -4.13 -2.38 -3.11
N GLU A 190 -4.29 -2.89 -1.89
CA GLU A 190 -5.05 -2.19 -0.87
C GLU A 190 -4.35 -0.91 -0.38
N GLU A 191 -3.03 -0.94 -0.21
CA GLU A 191 -2.27 0.22 0.28
C GLU A 191 -2.33 1.42 -0.68
N VAL A 192 -2.68 1.20 -1.96
CA VAL A 192 -2.84 2.29 -2.94
C VAL A 192 -4.12 3.11 -2.75
N HIS A 193 -5.09 2.66 -1.94
CA HIS A 193 -6.36 3.39 -1.77
C HIS A 193 -6.15 4.84 -1.29
N ALA A 194 -5.05 5.09 -0.55
CA ALA A 194 -4.62 6.43 -0.16
C ALA A 194 -4.39 7.39 -1.34
N TYR A 195 -4.21 6.89 -2.57
CA TYR A 195 -4.08 7.67 -3.78
C TYR A 195 -5.24 8.65 -4.01
N GLY A 196 -6.44 8.34 -3.51
CA GLY A 196 -7.63 9.20 -3.60
C GLY A 196 -7.46 10.56 -2.93
N TRP A 197 -6.56 10.66 -1.94
CA TRP A 197 -6.24 11.92 -1.27
C TRP A 197 -5.48 12.91 -2.16
N GLY A 198 -5.01 12.48 -3.32
CA GLY A 198 -4.45 13.33 -4.38
C GLY A 198 -5.49 13.99 -5.29
N ILE A 199 -6.80 13.80 -5.05
CA ILE A 199 -7.85 14.38 -5.88
C ILE A 199 -7.68 15.91 -6.03
N ASP A 200 -7.97 16.42 -7.23
CA ASP A 200 -7.78 17.83 -7.63
C ASP A 200 -6.32 18.33 -7.64
N HIS A 201 -5.33 17.42 -7.70
CA HIS A 201 -3.93 17.82 -7.82
C HIS A 201 -3.62 18.50 -9.17
N PRO A 202 -3.09 19.74 -9.19
CA PRO A 202 -3.00 20.55 -10.41
C PRO A 202 -2.02 20.03 -11.46
N ALA A 203 -1.08 19.17 -11.05
CA ALA A 203 -0.08 18.58 -11.93
C ALA A 203 -0.25 17.06 -12.11
N HIS A 204 -1.27 16.45 -11.50
CA HIS A 204 -1.50 15.00 -11.57
C HIS A 204 -2.99 14.69 -11.47
N SER A 205 -3.61 14.34 -12.60
CA SER A 205 -5.05 14.06 -12.64
C SER A 205 -5.35 12.67 -12.08
N VAL A 206 -5.81 12.65 -10.82
CA VAL A 206 -6.36 11.44 -10.17
C VAL A 206 -7.66 11.02 -10.85
N THR A 207 -8.53 11.97 -11.18
CA THR A 207 -9.80 11.79 -11.89
C THR A 207 -9.62 10.99 -13.17
N ASP A 208 -8.75 11.45 -14.09
CA ASP A 208 -8.55 10.79 -15.39
C ASP A 208 -8.04 9.35 -15.23
N ARG A 209 -7.19 9.11 -14.23
CA ARG A 209 -6.61 7.78 -13.97
C ARG A 209 -7.59 6.82 -13.33
N LEU A 210 -8.42 7.30 -12.40
CA LEU A 210 -9.49 6.48 -11.85
C LEU A 210 -10.52 6.13 -12.94
N HIS A 211 -10.87 7.11 -13.78
CA HIS A 211 -11.75 6.87 -14.92
C HIS A 211 -11.18 5.85 -15.90
N ALA A 212 -9.88 5.93 -16.22
CA ALA A 212 -9.22 4.95 -17.10
C ALA A 212 -9.22 3.53 -16.51
N ARG A 213 -9.08 3.40 -15.18
CA ARG A 213 -9.08 2.10 -14.49
C ARG A 213 -10.45 1.45 -14.36
N THR A 214 -11.54 2.18 -14.50
CA THR A 214 -12.89 1.63 -14.20
C THR A 214 -13.29 0.42 -15.06
N SER A 215 -12.75 0.28 -16.27
CA SER A 215 -12.97 -0.88 -17.14
C SER A 215 -11.97 -2.03 -16.92
N GLU A 216 -10.83 -1.75 -16.28
CA GLU A 216 -9.73 -2.70 -16.10
C GLU A 216 -9.74 -3.30 -14.68
N ASP A 217 -9.95 -2.45 -13.68
CA ASP A 217 -9.93 -2.80 -12.27
C ASP A 217 -10.84 -1.89 -11.45
N ILE A 218 -12.15 -2.15 -11.50
CA ILE A 218 -13.11 -1.37 -10.71
C ILE A 218 -12.94 -1.53 -9.20
N PHE A 219 -12.29 -2.63 -8.76
CA PHE A 219 -12.12 -2.95 -7.34
C PHE A 219 -11.10 -2.06 -6.66
N SER A 220 -10.11 -1.52 -7.38
CA SER A 220 -9.24 -0.47 -6.82
C SER A 220 -9.88 0.93 -6.90
N VAL A 221 -10.75 1.19 -7.87
CA VAL A 221 -11.38 2.51 -8.06
C VAL A 221 -12.30 2.87 -6.90
N ASN A 222 -13.19 1.95 -6.50
CA ASN A 222 -14.19 2.23 -5.46
C ASN A 222 -13.58 2.66 -4.10
N PRO A 223 -12.69 1.88 -3.46
CA PRO A 223 -12.08 2.27 -2.19
C PRO A 223 -11.18 3.51 -2.34
N THR A 224 -10.56 3.72 -3.50
CA THR A 224 -9.81 4.97 -3.74
C THR A 224 -10.74 6.18 -3.80
N LEU A 225 -11.95 6.03 -4.36
CA LEU A 225 -12.97 7.07 -4.36
C LEU A 225 -13.53 7.33 -2.95
N GLU A 226 -13.67 6.30 -2.12
CA GLU A 226 -14.01 6.44 -0.70
C GLU A 226 -13.02 7.38 -0.01
N HIS A 227 -11.71 7.11 -0.15
CA HIS A 227 -10.66 7.98 0.37
C HIS A 227 -10.75 9.42 -0.16
N ALA A 228 -11.09 9.59 -1.45
CA ALA A 228 -11.22 10.92 -2.05
C ALA A 228 -12.33 11.75 -1.39
N PHE A 229 -13.45 11.14 -0.94
CA PHE A 229 -14.49 11.87 -0.22
C PHE A 229 -14.00 12.50 1.08
N TYR A 230 -13.13 11.80 1.83
CA TYR A 230 -12.55 12.34 3.05
C TYR A 230 -11.50 13.43 2.77
N ALA A 231 -10.89 13.42 1.60
CA ALA A 231 -9.93 14.44 1.19
C ALA A 231 -10.59 15.70 0.61
N ASP A 232 -11.62 15.53 -0.23
CA ASP A 232 -12.38 16.59 -0.89
C ASP A 232 -13.75 16.07 -1.38
N GLN A 233 -14.79 16.21 -0.55
CA GLN A 233 -16.11 15.69 -0.88
C GLN A 233 -16.75 16.28 -2.15
N TYR A 234 -16.37 17.50 -2.56
CA TYR A 234 -16.91 18.12 -3.78
C TYR A 234 -16.22 17.56 -5.03
N ALA A 235 -14.89 17.47 -5.03
CA ALA A 235 -14.17 16.87 -6.14
C ALA A 235 -14.49 15.36 -6.28
N ALA A 236 -14.68 14.67 -5.14
CA ALA A 236 -15.05 13.25 -5.13
C ALA A 236 -16.46 13.02 -5.67
N VAL A 237 -17.46 13.83 -5.28
CA VAL A 237 -18.83 13.67 -5.82
C VAL A 237 -18.91 14.03 -7.30
N ASP A 238 -18.11 14.99 -7.78
CA ASP A 238 -18.00 15.30 -9.21
C ASP A 238 -17.51 14.07 -10.00
N LEU A 239 -16.45 13.41 -9.51
CA LEU A 239 -15.94 12.19 -10.13
C LEU A 239 -16.92 11.02 -10.01
N LEU A 240 -17.56 10.82 -8.85
CA LEU A 240 -18.57 9.77 -8.67
C LEU A 240 -19.70 9.91 -9.69
N GLU A 241 -20.21 11.13 -9.83
CA GLU A 241 -21.25 11.46 -10.80
C GLU A 241 -20.83 11.20 -12.24
N GLU A 242 -19.60 11.54 -12.61
CA GLU A 242 -19.03 11.26 -13.93
C GLU A 242 -18.99 9.75 -14.20
N LEU A 243 -18.39 8.97 -13.30
CA LEU A 243 -18.24 7.52 -13.47
C LEU A 243 -19.59 6.79 -13.47
N VAL A 244 -20.52 7.16 -12.59
CA VAL A 244 -21.84 6.51 -12.52
C VAL A 244 -22.68 6.80 -13.77
N ARG A 245 -22.55 8.00 -14.35
CA ARG A 245 -23.25 8.40 -15.58
C ARG A 245 -22.58 7.90 -16.85
N ASP A 246 -21.31 7.53 -16.81
CA ASP A 246 -20.61 7.00 -17.99
C ASP A 246 -21.14 5.61 -18.39
N GLU A 247 -22.00 5.58 -19.40
CA GLU A 247 -22.55 4.34 -19.96
C GLU A 247 -21.51 3.43 -20.61
N SER A 248 -20.29 3.93 -20.87
CA SER A 248 -19.19 3.11 -21.40
C SER A 248 -18.63 2.13 -20.37
N ILE A 249 -18.86 2.39 -19.08
CA ILE A 249 -18.50 1.48 -17.99
C ILE A 249 -19.55 0.38 -17.93
N ASP A 250 -19.33 -0.63 -18.77
CA ASP A 250 -20.12 -1.85 -18.82
C ASP A 250 -19.48 -2.97 -17.98
N GLY A 251 -20.30 -3.92 -17.53
CA GLY A 251 -19.85 -5.02 -16.67
C GLY A 251 -20.67 -5.18 -15.40
N THR A 252 -20.51 -6.36 -14.80
CA THR A 252 -21.22 -6.73 -13.58
C THR A 252 -20.34 -7.45 -12.58
N LEU A 253 -20.64 -7.24 -11.29
CA LEU A 253 -20.12 -8.03 -10.19
C LEU A 253 -21.05 -9.22 -9.92
N PRO A 254 -20.54 -10.46 -10.00
CA PRO A 254 -21.33 -11.64 -9.67
C PRO A 254 -21.76 -11.63 -8.20
N ARG A 255 -23.04 -11.92 -7.93
CA ARG A 255 -23.56 -12.09 -6.56
C ARG A 255 -24.16 -13.46 -6.37
N VAL A 256 -23.75 -14.16 -5.29
CA VAL A 256 -24.10 -15.57 -5.06
C VAL A 256 -25.61 -15.78 -4.91
N THR A 257 -26.33 -14.82 -4.33
CA THR A 257 -27.74 -14.94 -3.93
C THR A 257 -28.66 -13.89 -4.56
N ARG A 258 -28.14 -13.06 -5.47
CA ARG A 258 -28.83 -11.92 -6.08
C ARG A 258 -28.42 -11.77 -7.54
N ASP A 259 -29.16 -10.95 -8.28
CA ASP A 259 -28.72 -10.55 -9.60
C ASP A 259 -27.38 -9.81 -9.54
N ASP A 260 -26.60 -10.04 -10.59
CA ASP A 260 -25.34 -9.39 -10.89
C ASP A 260 -25.45 -7.86 -10.70
N MET A 261 -24.52 -7.27 -9.93
CA MET A 261 -24.51 -5.82 -9.71
C MET A 261 -23.86 -5.12 -10.90
N PRO A 262 -24.49 -4.11 -11.54
CA PRO A 262 -23.78 -3.26 -12.49
C PRO A 262 -22.57 -2.60 -11.84
N TYR A 263 -21.44 -2.51 -12.55
CA TYR A 263 -20.24 -1.79 -12.12
C TYR A 263 -20.54 -0.34 -11.69
N ARG A 264 -21.39 0.36 -12.43
CA ARG A 264 -21.83 1.72 -12.08
C ARG A 264 -22.61 1.77 -10.77
N ARG A 265 -23.34 0.72 -10.41
CA ARG A 265 -24.00 0.60 -9.10
C ARG A 265 -22.99 0.32 -8.00
N TYR A 266 -21.94 -0.45 -8.28
CA TYR A 266 -20.88 -0.73 -7.32
C TYR A 266 -20.12 0.52 -6.91
N LEU A 267 -19.89 1.47 -7.82
CA LEU A 267 -19.25 2.76 -7.49
C LEU A 267 -19.94 3.53 -6.35
N LEU A 268 -21.24 3.33 -6.13
CA LEU A 268 -21.97 3.94 -5.01
C LEU A 268 -21.63 3.34 -3.63
N ASP A 269 -20.85 2.26 -3.56
CA ASP A 269 -20.36 1.71 -2.28
C ASP A 269 -19.35 2.64 -1.59
N CYS A 270 -18.65 3.49 -2.36
CA CYS A 270 -17.65 4.41 -1.79
C CYS A 270 -18.23 5.45 -0.81
N VAL A 271 -19.55 5.64 -0.77
CA VAL A 271 -20.22 6.57 0.15
C VAL A 271 -20.75 5.89 1.42
N TYR A 272 -20.58 4.56 1.54
CA TYR A 272 -21.12 3.73 2.63
C TYR A 272 -20.91 4.34 4.02
N GLY A 273 -19.68 4.84 4.28
CA GLY A 273 -19.27 5.36 5.58
C GLY A 273 -19.57 6.83 5.87
N LEU A 274 -19.91 7.66 4.87
CA LEU A 274 -19.82 9.13 4.98
C LEU A 274 -20.77 9.77 6.02
N LYS A 275 -21.74 9.04 6.56
CA LYS A 275 -22.68 9.52 7.58
C LYS A 275 -22.55 8.78 8.92
N THR A 276 -21.43 8.12 9.15
CA THR A 276 -21.26 7.26 10.32
C THR A 276 -19.91 7.46 10.97
N ASP A 277 -19.91 7.70 12.28
CA ASP A 277 -18.69 8.00 13.05
C ASP A 277 -17.82 6.75 13.32
N ASP A 278 -18.34 5.55 13.02
CA ASP A 278 -17.70 4.25 13.25
C ASP A 278 -17.09 3.63 11.97
N HIS A 279 -17.08 4.36 10.84
CA HIS A 279 -16.52 3.87 9.59
C HIS A 279 -15.57 4.89 8.97
N TRP A 280 -14.29 4.53 8.93
CA TRP A 280 -13.23 5.31 8.31
C TRP A 280 -12.49 4.43 7.30
N PRO A 281 -11.97 5.01 6.20
CA PRO A 281 -11.10 4.31 5.29
C PRO A 281 -9.95 3.65 6.04
N GLY A 282 -9.86 2.32 5.91
CA GLY A 282 -8.95 1.48 6.70
C GLY A 282 -7.51 1.44 6.20
N MET A 283 -7.22 2.12 5.09
CA MET A 283 -5.89 2.23 4.52
C MET A 283 -5.29 3.62 4.77
N PRO A 284 -3.95 3.76 4.80
CA PRO A 284 -2.97 2.69 4.94
C PRO A 284 -3.17 1.82 6.18
N ARG A 285 -2.81 0.53 6.12
CA ARG A 285 -2.98 -0.36 7.29
C ARG A 285 -2.18 0.14 8.50
N TYR A 286 -2.67 -0.18 9.69
CA TYR A 286 -2.07 0.17 10.98
C TYR A 286 -1.98 1.68 11.24
N TYR A 287 -2.75 2.50 10.50
CA TYR A 287 -2.71 3.94 10.64
C TYR A 287 -4.09 4.56 10.88
N ASN A 288 -4.34 4.96 12.13
CA ASN A 288 -5.51 5.74 12.50
C ASN A 288 -5.28 7.23 12.23
N TRP A 289 -5.24 7.62 10.95
CA TRP A 289 -5.01 9.00 10.53
C TRP A 289 -6.01 9.99 11.15
N HIS A 290 -7.27 9.58 11.30
CA HIS A 290 -8.31 10.42 11.89
C HIS A 290 -8.04 10.72 13.37
N GLU A 291 -7.45 9.78 14.12
CA GLU A 291 -7.04 10.00 15.51
C GLU A 291 -5.80 10.91 15.60
N GLU A 292 -4.82 10.79 14.68
CA GLU A 292 -3.62 11.65 14.67
C GLU A 292 -4.00 13.14 14.51
N PHE A 293 -5.01 13.44 13.69
CA PHE A 293 -5.41 14.80 13.36
C PHE A 293 -6.67 15.30 14.09
N ASP A 294 -7.25 14.52 15.01
CA ASP A 294 -8.57 14.80 15.61
C ASP A 294 -9.61 15.14 14.51
N TYR A 295 -9.56 14.38 13.41
CA TYR A 295 -10.30 14.66 12.20
C TYR A 295 -11.77 14.29 12.40
N THR A 296 -12.65 15.27 12.20
CA THR A 296 -14.11 15.06 12.18
C THR A 296 -14.60 15.29 10.77
N PHE A 297 -15.24 14.28 10.19
CA PHE A 297 -15.86 14.38 8.87
C PHE A 297 -17.31 14.82 9.02
N GLU A 298 -17.66 15.95 8.40
CA GLU A 298 -19.04 16.41 8.26
C GLU A 298 -19.40 16.41 6.78
N LEU A 299 -20.35 15.53 6.41
CA LEU A 299 -20.89 15.51 5.06
C LEU A 299 -21.72 16.78 4.81
N ASP A 300 -21.38 17.53 3.78
CA ASP A 300 -22.13 18.71 3.37
C ASP A 300 -23.49 18.29 2.79
N GLU A 301 -24.55 18.99 3.19
CA GLU A 301 -25.92 18.70 2.75
C GLU A 301 -26.06 18.74 1.23
N THR A 302 -25.30 19.59 0.54
CA THR A 302 -25.29 19.67 -0.93
C THR A 302 -24.72 18.39 -1.54
N VAL A 303 -23.63 17.88 -0.96
CA VAL A 303 -23.01 16.63 -1.44
C VAL A 303 -23.92 15.45 -1.16
N GLU A 304 -24.55 15.39 0.02
CA GLU A 304 -25.56 14.37 0.33
C GLU A 304 -26.70 14.39 -0.71
N GLN A 305 -27.25 15.57 -0.98
CA GLN A 305 -28.35 15.73 -1.92
C GLN A 305 -27.97 15.27 -3.33
N ARG A 306 -26.77 15.61 -3.80
CA ARG A 306 -26.24 15.17 -5.10
C ARG A 306 -26.13 13.65 -5.21
N ILE A 307 -25.61 12.99 -4.18
CA ILE A 307 -25.53 11.52 -4.14
C ILE A 307 -26.95 10.91 -4.20
N ARG A 308 -27.91 11.46 -3.45
CA ARG A 308 -29.31 10.96 -3.47
C ARG A 308 -29.95 11.15 -4.84
N GLU A 309 -29.79 12.32 -5.45
CA GLU A 309 -30.27 12.61 -6.80
C GLU A 309 -29.65 11.66 -7.83
N LEU A 310 -28.35 11.36 -7.73
CA LEU A 310 -27.67 10.41 -8.60
C LEU A 310 -28.25 8.99 -8.48
N VAL A 311 -28.54 8.52 -7.26
CA VAL A 311 -29.17 7.22 -7.01
C VAL A 311 -30.59 7.15 -7.59
N GLU A 312 -31.36 8.24 -7.48
CA GLU A 312 -32.71 8.33 -8.04
C GLU A 312 -32.69 8.41 -9.58
N GLU A 313 -31.83 9.26 -10.15
CA GLU A 313 -31.65 9.48 -11.59
C GLU A 313 -31.29 8.18 -12.31
N THR A 314 -30.36 7.41 -11.74
CA THR A 314 -29.87 6.14 -12.32
C THR A 314 -30.83 4.97 -12.11
N GLY A 315 -31.85 5.12 -11.25
CA GLY A 315 -32.75 4.04 -10.86
C GLY A 315 -32.10 2.99 -9.94
N PHE A 316 -30.88 3.23 -9.48
CA PHE A 316 -30.13 2.33 -8.60
C PHE A 316 -30.71 2.22 -7.18
N GLY A 317 -31.64 3.12 -6.82
CA GLY A 317 -32.41 3.05 -5.57
C GLY A 317 -33.69 2.20 -5.62
N ALA A 318 -34.05 1.59 -6.76
CA ALA A 318 -35.35 0.95 -6.93
C ALA A 318 -35.67 -0.18 -5.93
N ASP A 319 -34.65 -0.89 -5.47
CA ASP A 319 -34.76 -2.01 -4.52
C ASP A 319 -34.43 -1.61 -3.07
N LEU A 320 -34.13 -0.32 -2.83
CA LEU A 320 -33.81 0.18 -1.49
C LEU A 320 -35.08 0.50 -0.68
N PRO A 321 -35.01 0.44 0.66
CA PRO A 321 -36.09 0.95 1.53
C PRO A 321 -36.42 2.42 1.26
N ASN A 322 -37.64 2.86 1.55
CA ASN A 322 -38.02 4.28 1.37
C ASN A 322 -37.20 5.24 2.24
N ASP A 323 -36.67 4.76 3.36
CA ASP A 323 -35.85 5.47 4.34
C ASP A 323 -34.37 5.06 4.27
N TRP A 324 -33.92 4.63 3.08
CA TRP A 324 -32.54 4.18 2.88
C TRP A 324 -31.49 5.22 3.28
N THR A 325 -30.41 4.67 3.81
CA THR A 325 -29.18 5.35 4.21
C THR A 325 -28.04 4.94 3.30
N PHE A 326 -26.91 5.66 3.34
CA PHE A 326 -25.75 5.29 2.53
C PHE A 326 -25.25 3.87 2.83
N ARG A 327 -25.53 3.32 4.03
CA ARG A 327 -25.22 1.91 4.33
C ARG A 327 -26.01 0.90 3.51
N ASP A 328 -27.21 1.26 3.06
CA ASP A 328 -28.01 0.42 2.18
C ASP A 328 -27.46 0.40 0.74
N LEU A 329 -26.52 1.29 0.41
CA LEU A 329 -25.81 1.28 -0.85
C LEU A 329 -24.71 0.21 -0.90
N GLY A 330 -24.26 -0.29 0.25
CA GLY A 330 -23.18 -1.28 0.32
C GLY A 330 -23.52 -2.63 -0.29
N VAL A 331 -22.49 -3.36 -0.73
CA VAL A 331 -22.63 -4.66 -1.43
C VAL A 331 -22.94 -5.81 -0.49
#